data_AF-A0A533B413-F1
#
_entry.id   AF-A0A533B413-F1
#
_cell.length_a   1.000
_cell.length_b   1.000
_cell.length_c   1.000
_cell.angle_alpha   90.00
_cell.angle_beta   90.00
_cell.angle_gamma   90.00
#
_symmetry.space_group_name_H-M   'P 1'
#
loop_
_entity.id
_entity.type
_entity.pdbx_description
1 polymer ?
#
loop_
_entity_poly.entity_id
_entity_poly.type
_entity_poly.pdbx_seq_one_letter_code
_entity_poly.pdbx_strand_id
1 'polypeptide(L)' 'MAVVKPGEIMGTLNLRSHQAVVTIPYTTKTYSILYKDSSNLKYDADKQTIHKNYTGWIQRLDEAIRSRLTAAGM' A
#
# COMPACT_ATOMS: atom_id res chain seq x y z
N MET A 1 -1.24 3.59 -10.85
CA MET A 1 -0.50 4.33 -9.82
C MET A 1 -0.43 5.77 -10.28
N ALA A 2 -1.06 6.69 -9.55
CA ALA A 2 -0.92 8.11 -9.83
C ALA A 2 0.16 8.66 -8.89
N VAL A 3 1.11 9.41 -9.42
CA VAL A 3 2.05 10.19 -8.61
C VAL A 3 1.27 11.39 -8.08
N VAL A 4 0.97 11.40 -6.78
CA VAL A 4 0.16 12.47 -6.17
C VAL A 4 1.04 13.69 -5.89
N LYS A 5 2.33 13.48 -5.61
CA LYS A 5 3.40 14.47 -5.48
C LYS A 5 4.76 13.83 -5.80
N PRO A 6 5.80 14.58 -6.18
CA PRO A 6 7.15 14.03 -6.31
C PRO A 6 7.58 13.30 -5.02
N GLY A 7 8.01 12.05 -5.13
CA GLY A 7 8.36 11.22 -3.97
C GLY A 7 7.18 10.56 -3.26
N GLU A 8 5.96 10.64 -3.80
CA GLU A 8 4.77 9.99 -3.23
C GLU A 8 3.90 9.33 -4.31
N ILE A 9 3.72 8.02 -4.20
CA ILE A 9 2.81 7.24 -5.06
C ILE A 9 1.56 6.89 -4.27
N MET A 10 0.38 7.09 -4.86
CA MET A 10 -0.85 6.56 -4.29
C MET A 10 -1.26 5.26 -4.99
N GLY A 11 -1.48 4.23 -4.17
CA GLY A 11 -1.97 2.92 -4.57
C GLY A 11 -3.43 2.77 -4.15
N THR A 12 -4.27 2.31 -5.07
CA THR A 12 -5.66 1.97 -4.77
C THR A 12 -5.91 0.54 -5.24
N LEU A 13 -6.36 -0.30 -4.34
CA LEU A 13 -6.79 -1.66 -4.63
C LEU A 13 -8.30 -1.75 -4.43
N ASN A 14 -9.00 -2.11 -5.51
CA ASN A 14 -10.41 -2.42 -5.49
C ASN A 14 -10.58 -3.93 -5.70
N LEU A 15 -11.11 -4.63 -4.72
CA LEU A 15 -11.38 -6.07 -4.79
C LEU A 15 -12.80 -6.38 -4.35
N ARG A 16 -13.66 -6.69 -5.33
CA ARG A 16 -15.10 -6.96 -5.09
C ARG A 16 -15.73 -5.80 -4.32
N SER A 17 -16.18 -6.06 -3.09
CA SER A 17 -16.80 -5.09 -2.18
C SER A 17 -15.79 -4.38 -1.27
N HIS A 18 -14.50 -4.65 -1.38
CA HIS A 18 -13.48 -4.08 -0.52
C HIS A 18 -12.58 -3.13 -1.30
N GLN A 19 -12.16 -2.06 -0.65
CA GLN A 19 -11.21 -1.10 -1.20
C GLN A 19 -10.15 -0.76 -0.16
N ALA A 20 -8.90 -0.70 -0.59
CA ALA A 20 -7.80 -0.14 0.21
C ALA A 20 -7.11 0.96 -0.60
N VAL A 21 -6.84 2.08 0.07
CA VAL A 21 -6.04 3.18 -0.45
C VAL A 21 -4.81 3.32 0.44
N VAL A 22 -3.66 3.29 -0.20
CA VAL A 22 -2.36 3.43 0.46
C VAL A 22 -1.57 4.55 -0.18
N THR A 23 -0.77 5.20 0.63
CA THR A 23 0.24 6.17 0.21
C THR A 23 1.60 5.53 0.37
N ILE A 24 2.42 5.61 -0.68
CA ILE A 24 3.75 5.04 -0.74
C ILE A 24 4.74 6.18 -0.95
N PRO A 25 5.18 6.84 0.14
CA PRO A 25 6.31 7.75 0.04
C PRO A 25 7.56 6.94 -0.30
N TYR A 26 8.36 7.44 -1.23
CA TYR A 26 9.58 6.79 -1.66
C TYR A 26 10.70 7.81 -1.86
N THR A 27 11.91 7.35 -1.60
CA THR A 27 13.17 8.03 -1.86
C THR A 27 14.00 7.19 -2.82
N THR A 28 15.19 7.66 -3.16
CA THR A 28 16.14 6.88 -3.99
C THR A 28 16.66 5.62 -3.29
N LYS A 29 16.43 5.47 -1.97
CA LYS A 29 16.96 4.34 -1.18
C LYS A 29 15.90 3.52 -0.47
N THR A 30 14.75 4.11 -0.17
CA THR A 30 13.73 3.49 0.69
C THR A 30 12.32 3.84 0.22
N TYR A 31 11.35 3.02 0.61
CA TYR A 31 9.93 3.33 0.50
C TYR A 31 9.21 2.86 1.76
N SER A 32 8.04 3.43 2.02
CA SER A 32 7.12 2.96 3.06
C SER A 32 5.74 2.76 2.47
N ILE A 33 4.92 1.87 3.03
CA ILE A 33 3.52 1.70 2.61
C ILE A 33 2.65 2.15 3.79
N LEU A 34 1.98 3.28 3.61
CA LEU A 34 1.14 3.91 4.64
C LEU A 34 -0.33 3.71 4.30
N TYR A 35 -1.11 3.33 5.32
CA TYR A 35 -2.56 3.32 5.21
C TYR A 35 -3.07 4.75 4.99
N LYS A 36 -3.93 4.95 3.99
CA LYS A 36 -4.60 6.24 3.75
C LYS A 36 -6.10 6.13 4.00
N ASP A 37 -6.74 5.14 3.40
CA ASP A 37 -8.19 4.93 3.48
C ASP A 37 -8.54 3.47 3.20
N SER A 38 -9.73 3.04 3.60
CA SER A 38 -10.30 1.78 3.16
C SER A 38 -11.82 1.77 3.25
N SER A 39 -12.45 1.04 2.33
CA SER A 39 -13.86 0.69 2.40
C SER A 39 -14.02 -0.80 2.65
N ASN A 40 -14.96 -1.14 3.54
CA ASN A 40 -15.32 -2.53 3.89
C ASN A 40 -14.17 -3.37 4.48
N LEU A 41 -13.13 -2.73 5.04
CA LEU A 41 -12.01 -3.42 5.70
C LEU A 41 -12.05 -3.35 7.23
N LYS A 42 -13.14 -2.80 7.79
CA LYS A 42 -13.36 -2.69 9.24
C LYS A 42 -12.15 -2.10 9.97
N TYR A 43 -11.61 -1.00 9.44
CA TYR A 43 -10.54 -0.29 10.12
C TYR A 43 -11.06 0.27 11.44
N ASP A 44 -10.44 -0.13 12.53
CA ASP A 44 -10.74 0.30 13.90
C ASP A 44 -9.54 1.14 14.36
N ALA A 45 -9.74 2.46 14.47
CA ALA A 45 -8.69 3.40 14.84
C ALA A 45 -8.29 3.26 16.31
N ASP A 46 -9.25 3.00 17.21
CA ASP A 46 -9.02 2.82 18.64
C ASP A 46 -8.17 1.59 18.95
N LYS A 47 -8.41 0.48 18.22
CA LYS A 47 -7.63 -0.76 18.38
C LYS A 47 -6.46 -0.86 17.40
N GLN A 48 -6.34 0.08 16.47
CA GLN A 48 -5.41 0.04 15.35
C GLN A 48 -5.45 -1.30 14.58
N THR A 49 -6.65 -1.86 14.44
CA THR A 49 -6.86 -3.14 13.74
C THR A 49 -7.52 -2.94 12.39
N ILE A 50 -7.18 -3.82 11.45
CA ILE A 50 -7.76 -3.84 10.11
C ILE A 50 -7.92 -5.29 9.67
N HIS A 51 -8.93 -5.55 8.83
CA HIS A 51 -9.20 -6.90 8.35
C HIS A 51 -7.97 -7.55 7.69
N LYS A 52 -7.78 -8.85 7.90
CA LYS A 52 -6.64 -9.64 7.38
C LYS A 52 -6.43 -9.56 5.85
N ASN A 53 -7.49 -9.24 5.11
CA ASN A 53 -7.36 -9.03 3.67
C ASN A 53 -6.41 -7.87 3.37
N TYR A 54 -6.51 -6.78 4.14
CA TYR A 54 -5.60 -5.64 4.01
C TYR A 54 -4.16 -6.06 4.23
N THR A 55 -3.86 -6.77 5.33
CA THR A 55 -2.47 -7.19 5.62
C THR A 55 -1.91 -8.08 4.53
N GLY A 56 -2.69 -9.04 4.03
CA GLY A 56 -2.30 -9.89 2.89
C GLY A 56 -2.13 -9.14 1.57
N TRP A 57 -2.76 -7.98 1.40
CA TRP A 57 -2.54 -7.12 0.24
C TRP A 57 -1.28 -6.27 0.38
N ILE A 58 -1.01 -5.73 1.57
CA ILE A 58 0.22 -4.98 1.84
C ILE A 58 1.44 -5.88 1.66
N GLN A 59 1.40 -7.12 2.14
CA GLN A 59 2.48 -8.09 1.93
C GLN A 59 2.74 -8.34 0.44
N ARG A 60 1.69 -8.62 -0.34
CA ARG A 60 1.84 -8.83 -1.80
C ARG A 60 2.34 -7.59 -2.53
N LEU A 61 1.90 -6.41 -2.11
CA LEU A 61 2.34 -5.15 -2.68
C LEU A 61 3.83 -4.92 -2.37
N ASP A 62 4.25 -5.16 -1.13
CA ASP A 62 5.65 -5.07 -0.70
C ASP A 62 6.54 -6.02 -1.50
N GLU A 63 6.15 -7.30 -1.60
CA GLU A 63 6.87 -8.31 -2.39
C GLU A 63 6.99 -7.91 -3.86
N ALA A 64 5.91 -7.39 -4.46
CA ALA A 64 5.92 -6.95 -5.85
C ALA A 64 6.84 -5.73 -6.07
N ILE A 65 6.87 -4.78 -5.13
CA ILE A 65 7.78 -3.63 -5.19
C ILE A 65 9.23 -4.12 -5.08
N ARG A 66 9.54 -4.95 -4.08
CA ARG A 66 10.90 -5.52 -3.90
C ARG A 66 11.36 -6.29 -5.12
N SER A 67 10.51 -7.16 -5.66
CA SER A 67 10.82 -7.95 -6.85
C SER A 67 11.17 -7.06 -8.04
N ARG A 68 10.44 -5.96 -8.24
CA ARG A 68 10.74 -4.99 -9.30
C ARG A 68 12.02 -4.19 -9.04
N LEU A 69 12.32 -3.83 -7.80
CA LEU A 69 13.56 -3.14 -7.45
C LEU A 69 14.79 -4.03 -7.70
N THR A 70 14.73 -5.30 -7.27
CA THR A 70 15.80 -6.27 -7.53
C THR A 70 15.97 -6.55 -9.03
N ALA A 71 14.87 -6.69 -9.78
CA ALA A 71 14.94 -6.87 -11.24
C ALA A 71 15.51 -5.64 -11.97
N ALA A 72 15.34 -4.44 -11.41
CA ALA A 72 15.92 -3.20 -11.92
C ALA A 72 17.40 -3.00 -11.53
N GLY A 73 18.00 -3.93 -10.78
CA GLY A 73 19.39 -3.86 -10.35
C GLY A 73 19.66 -2.82 -9.24
N MET A 74 18.63 -2.45 -8.46
CA MET A 74 18.75 -1.65 -7.25
C MET A 74 18.96 -2.50 -6.00
#